data_AF-A0A1H9UB59-F1
#
_entry.id   AF-A0A1H9UB59-F1
#
_cell.length_a   1.000
_cell.length_b   1.000
_cell.length_c   1.000
_cell.angle_alpha   90.00
_cell.angle_beta   90.00
_cell.angle_gamma   90.00
#
_symmetry.space_group_name_H-M   'P 1'
#
loop_
_entity.id
_entity.type
_entity.pdbx_description
1 polymer ?
#
loop_
_entity_poly.entity_id
_entity_poly.type
_entity_poly.pdbx_seq_one_letter_code
_entity_poly.pdbx_strand_id
1 'polypeptide(L)'
;MDLSLFSYVAKQVLKSEIEMFVISKAKALREQANFSQSELAVMLDVSNGFIGQVESPNYPSKYNLDHIDKLSVIFKCSPKDFLPESNVNK
;
A
#
# COMPACT_ATOMS: atom_id res chain seq x y z
N MET A 1 5.96 2.48 36.94
CA MET A 1 5.53 2.47 35.52
C MET A 1 6.10 1.22 34.88
N ASP A 2 5.25 0.40 34.27
CA ASP A 2 5.61 -0.91 33.74
C ASP A 2 6.42 -0.78 32.44
N LEU A 3 7.59 -1.42 32.41
CA LEU A 3 8.48 -1.51 31.25
C LEU A 3 7.87 -2.31 30.09
N SER A 4 6.83 -3.12 30.34
CA SER A 4 6.10 -3.88 29.32
C SER A 4 5.29 -3.00 28.35
N LEU A 5 4.90 -1.79 28.78
CA LEU A 5 4.16 -0.86 27.92
C LEU A 5 5.06 -0.20 26.88
N PHE A 6 6.33 0.04 27.21
CA PHE A 6 7.28 0.66 26.29
C PHE A 6 7.68 -0.28 25.14
N SER A 7 7.70 -1.59 25.37
CA SER A 7 7.99 -2.58 24.31
C SER A 7 6.81 -2.82 23.36
N TYR A 8 5.56 -2.67 23.82
CA TYR A 8 4.36 -2.71 22.95
C TYR A 8 4.24 -1.47 22.03
N VAL A 9 4.77 -0.33 22.48
CA VAL A 9 4.66 0.97 21.79
C VAL A 9 5.72 1.15 20.69
N ALA A 10 6.75 0.29 20.62
CA ALA A 10 7.62 0.17 19.45
C ALA A 10 6.87 -0.56 18.31
N LYS A 11 5.86 0.12 17.76
CA LYS A 11 5.01 -0.31 16.64
C LYS A 11 5.88 -0.92 15.55
N GLN A 12 5.87 -2.25 15.45
CA GLN A 12 6.69 -2.94 14.44
C GLN A 12 6.34 -2.37 13.06
N VAL A 13 7.36 -1.98 12.31
CA VAL A 13 7.21 -1.56 10.93
C VAL A 13 6.89 -2.82 10.12
N LEU A 14 5.60 -3.05 9.85
CA LEU A 14 5.11 -4.28 9.19
C LEU A 14 5.36 -4.31 7.67
N LYS A 15 5.81 -3.20 7.11
CA LYS A 15 6.03 -2.98 5.68
C LYS A 15 7.38 -2.30 5.48
N SER A 16 8.17 -2.82 4.58
CA SER A 16 9.43 -2.20 4.14
C SER A 16 9.22 -0.83 3.51
N GLU A 17 10.28 -0.05 3.40
CA GLU A 17 10.25 1.29 2.79
C GLU A 17 9.75 1.25 1.34
N ILE A 18 10.15 0.23 0.57
CA ILE A 18 9.69 0.08 -0.82
C ILE A 18 8.21 -0.26 -0.91
N GLU A 19 7.71 -1.13 -0.03
CA GLU A 19 6.28 -1.46 0.03
C GLU A 19 5.46 -0.23 0.40
N MET A 20 5.94 0.58 1.35
CA MET A 20 5.28 1.83 1.73
C MET A 20 5.29 2.87 0.60
N PHE A 21 6.37 2.95 -0.17
CA PHE A 21 6.44 3.81 -1.37
C PHE A 21 5.36 3.43 -2.38
N VAL A 22 5.32 2.14 -2.74
CA VAL A 22 4.36 1.58 -3.70
C VAL A 22 2.92 1.83 -3.25
N ILE A 23 2.61 1.55 -1.97
CA ILE A 23 1.27 1.75 -1.39
C ILE A 23 0.89 3.23 -1.41
N SER A 24 1.82 4.13 -1.06
CA SER A 24 1.56 5.57 -1.06
C SER A 24 1.28 6.09 -2.46
N LYS A 25 2.01 5.60 -3.47
CA LYS A 25 1.79 5.96 -4.87
C LYS A 25 0.41 5.48 -5.36
N ALA A 26 0.06 4.22 -5.10
CA ALA A 26 -1.24 3.66 -5.47
C ALA A 26 -2.40 4.39 -4.77
N LYS A 27 -2.26 4.70 -3.48
CA LYS A 27 -3.24 5.48 -2.72
C LYS A 27 -3.42 6.89 -3.31
N ALA A 28 -2.34 7.57 -3.65
CA ALA A 28 -2.40 8.91 -4.26
C ALA A 28 -3.15 8.88 -5.60
N LEU A 29 -2.88 7.90 -6.46
CA LEU A 29 -3.61 7.72 -7.73
C LEU A 29 -5.09 7.41 -7.49
N ARG A 30 -5.41 6.55 -6.51
CA ARG A 30 -6.79 6.24 -6.12
C ARG A 30 -7.55 7.51 -5.69
N GLU A 31 -6.94 8.33 -4.85
CA GLU A 31 -7.53 9.58 -4.35
C GLU A 31 -7.66 10.63 -5.46
N GLN A 32 -6.68 10.76 -6.36
CA GLN A 32 -6.76 11.65 -7.53
C GLN A 32 -7.88 11.25 -8.49
N ALA A 33 -8.15 9.94 -8.63
CA ALA A 33 -9.25 9.41 -9.41
C ALA A 33 -10.61 9.47 -8.68
N ASN A 34 -10.66 9.96 -7.43
CA ASN A 34 -11.84 9.97 -6.55
C ASN A 34 -12.45 8.59 -6.29
N PHE A 35 -11.63 7.53 -6.31
CA PHE A 35 -12.09 6.19 -5.98
C PHE A 35 -12.05 5.95 -4.47
N SER A 36 -13.12 5.40 -3.92
CA SER A 36 -13.13 4.79 -2.60
C SER A 36 -12.25 3.53 -2.57
N GLN A 37 -11.89 3.08 -1.37
CA GLN A 37 -11.20 1.80 -1.19
C GLN A 37 -12.03 0.62 -1.74
N SER A 38 -13.36 0.70 -1.60
CA SER A 38 -14.29 -0.32 -2.08
C SER A 38 -14.37 -0.38 -3.60
N GLU A 39 -14.39 0.77 -4.27
CA GLU A 39 -14.33 0.82 -5.74
C GLU A 39 -13.01 0.25 -6.25
N LEU A 40 -11.87 0.62 -5.64
CA LEU A 40 -10.58 0.04 -6.03
C LEU A 40 -10.55 -1.48 -5.81
N ALA A 41 -11.13 -1.97 -4.72
CA ALA A 41 -11.21 -3.41 -4.44
C ALA A 41 -11.97 -4.16 -5.53
N VAL A 42 -13.10 -3.61 -5.99
CA VAL A 42 -13.87 -4.18 -7.10
C VAL A 42 -13.06 -4.20 -8.39
N MET A 43 -12.37 -3.10 -8.72
CA MET A 43 -11.54 -3.03 -9.94
C MET A 43 -10.33 -3.96 -9.93
N LEU A 44 -9.76 -4.24 -8.76
CA LEU A 44 -8.64 -5.17 -8.60
C LEU A 44 -9.07 -6.64 -8.46
N ASP A 45 -10.36 -6.91 -8.30
CA ASP A 45 -10.92 -8.21 -7.97
C ASP A 45 -10.36 -8.77 -6.65
N VAL A 46 -10.45 -7.96 -5.59
CA VAL A 46 -10.01 -8.29 -4.23
C VAL A 46 -11.08 -7.87 -3.22
N SER A 47 -10.94 -8.33 -1.97
CA SER A 47 -11.88 -7.92 -0.91
C SER A 47 -11.71 -6.44 -0.53
N ASN A 48 -12.79 -5.77 -0.14
CA ASN A 48 -12.73 -4.41 0.39
C ASN A 48 -11.77 -4.29 1.60
N GLY A 49 -11.80 -5.29 2.47
CA GLY A 49 -10.91 -5.38 3.63
C GLY A 49 -9.42 -5.45 3.24
N PHE A 50 -9.09 -6.06 2.10
CA PHE A 50 -7.72 -6.11 1.60
C PHE A 50 -7.17 -4.70 1.32
N ILE A 51 -7.91 -3.85 0.60
CA ILE A 51 -7.46 -2.47 0.32
C ILE A 51 -7.30 -1.66 1.62
N GLY A 52 -8.24 -1.79 2.56
CA GLY A 52 -8.13 -1.15 3.87
C GLY A 52 -6.89 -1.59 4.66
N GLN A 53 -6.53 -2.88 4.60
CA GLN A 53 -5.31 -3.39 5.24
C GLN A 53 -4.03 -2.95 4.51
N VAL A 54 -4.06 -2.89 3.18
CA VAL A 54 -2.91 -2.41 2.39
C VAL A 54 -2.59 -0.96 2.73
N GLU A 55 -3.59 -0.09 2.70
CA GLU A 55 -3.40 1.34 2.96
C GLU A 55 -3.23 1.71 4.44
N SER A 56 -3.47 0.77 5.35
CA SER A 56 -3.26 0.96 6.78
C SER A 56 -1.84 0.54 7.20
N PRO A 57 -1.13 1.36 7.99
CA PRO A 57 0.20 1.00 8.49
C PRO A 57 0.14 -0.11 9.57
N ASN A 58 -1.06 -0.48 10.04
CA ASN A 58 -1.24 -1.43 11.15
C ASN A 58 -1.33 -2.89 10.68
N TYR A 59 -1.28 -3.15 9.38
CA TYR A 59 -1.38 -4.50 8.81
C TYR A 59 -0.21 -4.80 7.88
N PRO A 60 0.18 -6.08 7.71
CA PRO A 60 1.28 -6.47 6.82
C PRO A 60 0.87 -6.61 5.34
N SER A 61 -0.44 -6.56 5.04
CA SER A 61 -0.97 -6.72 3.67
C SER A 61 -0.40 -5.69 2.71
N LYS A 62 -0.07 -6.09 1.49
CA LYS A 62 0.64 -5.27 0.50
C LYS A 62 0.26 -5.67 -0.93
N TYR A 63 0.51 -4.79 -1.89
CA TYR A 63 0.41 -5.12 -3.30
C TYR A 63 1.55 -6.05 -3.73
N ASN A 64 1.23 -7.04 -4.58
CA ASN A 64 2.21 -7.86 -5.27
C ASN A 64 2.34 -7.36 -6.72
N LEU A 65 3.20 -7.99 -7.53
CA LEU A 65 3.42 -7.57 -8.91
C LEU A 65 2.16 -7.63 -9.77
N ASP A 66 1.30 -8.64 -9.60
CA ASP A 66 0.03 -8.76 -10.33
C ASP A 66 -0.93 -7.61 -10.00
N HIS A 67 -0.99 -7.19 -8.73
CA HIS A 67 -1.76 -6.01 -8.33
C HIS A 67 -1.19 -4.74 -8.96
N ILE A 68 0.13 -4.58 -9.04
CA ILE A 68 0.77 -3.42 -9.68
C ILE A 68 0.46 -3.38 -11.18
N ASP A 69 0.50 -4.51 -11.86
CA ASP A 69 0.14 -4.59 -13.27
C ASP A 69 -1.32 -4.18 -13.51
N LYS A 70 -2.26 -4.72 -12.71
CA LYS A 70 -3.68 -4.31 -12.75
C LYS A 70 -3.88 -2.83 -12.42
N LEU A 71 -3.20 -2.31 -11.40
CA LEU A 71 -3.24 -0.89 -11.03
C LEU A 71 -2.76 0.00 -12.19
N SER A 72 -1.73 -0.44 -12.92
CA SER A 72 -1.22 0.29 -14.09
C SER A 72 -2.26 0.43 -15.20
N VAL A 73 -3.08 -0.61 -15.42
CA VAL A 73 -4.21 -0.58 -16.36
C VAL A 73 -5.31 0.36 -15.86
N ILE A 74 -5.70 0.25 -14.58
CA ILE A 74 -6.74 1.10 -13.97
C ILE A 74 -6.39 2.59 -14.08
N PHE A 75 -5.14 2.94 -13.78
CA PHE A 75 -4.68 4.33 -13.75
C PHE A 75 -4.01 4.80 -15.05
N LYS A 76 -3.99 3.95 -16.09
CA LYS A 76 -3.43 4.25 -17.42
C LYS A 76 -1.99 4.77 -17.35
N CYS A 77 -1.18 4.11 -16.55
CA CYS A 77 0.22 4.45 -16.32
C CYS A 77 1.11 3.20 -16.46
N SER A 78 2.43 3.38 -16.40
CA SER A 78 3.37 2.26 -16.44
C SER A 78 3.42 1.56 -15.07
N PRO A 79 3.58 0.22 -14.99
CA PRO A 79 3.88 -0.46 -13.73
C PRO A 79 5.12 0.11 -13.01
N LYS A 80 6.07 0.67 -13.77
CA LYS A 80 7.25 1.35 -13.22
C LYS A 80 6.91 2.59 -12.41
N ASP A 81 5.79 3.25 -12.70
CA ASP A 81 5.39 4.49 -12.02
C ASP A 81 5.01 4.26 -10.55
N PHE A 82 4.84 2.99 -10.14
CA PHE A 82 4.64 2.58 -8.75
C PHE A 82 5.93 2.32 -7.98
N LEU A 83 7.07 2.22 -8.67
CA LEU A 83 8.37 1.90 -8.08
C LEU A 83 9.23 3.16 -7.94
N PRO A 84 10.18 3.18 -6.98
CA PRO A 84 11.13 4.29 -6.86
C PRO A 84 12.19 4.22 -7.97
N GLU A 85 12.67 5.38 -8.41
CA GLU A 85 13.73 5.50 -9.43
C GLU A 85 15.11 5.04 -8.91
N SER A 86 15.31 5.08 -7.59
CA SER A 86 16.54 4.63 -6.92
C SER A 86 16.20 3.74 -5.73
N ASN A 87 17.21 3.08 -5.16
CA ASN A 87 17.05 2.35 -3.91
C ASN A 87 16.50 3.28 -2.81
N VAL A 88 15.50 2.79 -2.08
CA VAL A 88 14.93 3.49 -0.92
C VAL A 88 15.66 3.15 0.36
N ASN A 89 16.16 1.91 0.47
CA ASN A 89 16.99 1.49 1.58
C ASN A 89 18.33 2.25 1.55
N LYS A 90 18.68 2.84 2.69
CA LYS A 90 19.97 3.53 2.93
C LYS A 90 21.11 2.55 3.14
#